data_AF-A0A656JRH0-F1
#
_entry.id   AF-A0A656JRH0-F1
#
_cell.length_a   1.000
_cell.length_b   1.000
_cell.length_c   1.000
_cell.angle_alpha   90.00
_cell.angle_beta   90.00
_cell.angle_gamma   90.00
#
_symmetry.space_group_name_H-M   'P 1'
#
loop_
_entity.id
_entity.type
_entity.pdbx_description
1 polymer ?
#
loop_
_entity_poly.entity_id
_entity_poly.type
_entity_poly.pdbx_seq_one_letter_code
_entity_poly.pdbx_strand_id
1 'polypeptide(L)'
;SLPLDQTKRDPGAARDSFNEFAQLTSRYPNSRYSPDAKQRMIYLRNLLASYEIHVADYYLTRQAYVAAANRGRYVVENFQETPSVGDGLAVMVESYQRLHLDDLAATSLEVLKTNYPNHPQLADGKFTPRQAEADNRSWLSKATLGLIDGSAPLPPGQTRADQDIKKQYQDAKDSIPKELLPENQAELDKQAEKDAEAKGTKSRSWFSYMTLGLFD
;
A
#
# COMPACT_ATOMS: atom_id res chain seq x y z
N SER A 1 32.30 19.11 11.04
CA SER A 1 32.16 17.67 10.75
C SER A 1 30.75 17.44 10.25
N LEU A 2 30.58 16.92 9.03
CA LEU A 2 29.26 16.44 8.59
C LEU A 2 28.81 15.35 9.59
N PRO A 3 27.59 15.39 10.13
CA PRO A 3 27.07 14.30 10.93
C PRO A 3 27.06 13.05 10.04
N LEU A 4 27.94 12.11 10.36
CA LEU A 4 27.97 10.80 9.73
C LEU A 4 26.73 10.06 10.21
N ASP A 5 25.72 10.01 9.35
CA ASP A 5 24.51 9.22 9.56
C ASP A 5 24.90 7.75 9.73
N GLN A 6 24.87 7.27 10.98
CA GLN A 6 25.29 5.92 11.35
C GLN A 6 24.38 4.83 10.76
N THR A 7 23.22 5.21 10.20
CA THR A 7 22.29 4.28 9.54
C THR A 7 22.84 3.68 8.23
N LYS A 8 23.96 4.22 7.70
CA LYS A 8 24.62 3.71 6.48
C LYS A 8 25.74 2.70 6.72
N ARG A 9 26.05 2.34 7.97
CA ARG A 9 27.01 1.26 8.27
C ARG A 9 26.36 -0.12 8.08
N ASP A 10 27.17 -1.10 7.67
CA ASP A 10 26.77 -2.50 7.56
C ASP A 10 26.08 -2.97 8.86
N PRO A 11 24.82 -3.46 8.79
CA PRO A 11 24.06 -3.89 9.97
C PRO A 11 24.66 -5.13 10.66
N GLY A 12 25.65 -5.80 10.05
CA GLY A 12 26.28 -7.01 10.61
C GLY A 12 26.75 -6.81 12.06
N ALA A 13 27.54 -5.76 12.33
CA ALA A 13 28.04 -5.48 13.67
C ALA A 13 26.91 -5.18 14.70
N ALA A 14 25.82 -4.54 14.25
CA ALA A 14 24.66 -4.28 15.10
C ALA A 14 23.90 -5.56 15.43
N ARG A 15 23.80 -6.48 14.46
CA ARG A 15 23.17 -7.79 14.63
C ARG A 15 23.98 -8.68 15.57
N ASP A 16 25.31 -8.70 15.41
CA ASP A 16 26.20 -9.46 16.29
C ASP A 16 26.12 -8.93 17.72
N SER A 17 26.19 -7.61 17.91
CA SER A 17 26.04 -6.98 19.22
C SER A 17 24.69 -7.31 19.87
N PHE A 18 23.61 -7.33 19.08
CA PHE A 18 22.28 -7.70 19.58
C PHE A 18 22.28 -9.15 20.10
N ASN A 19 22.87 -10.06 19.33
CA ASN A 19 22.97 -11.48 19.71
C ASN A 19 23.80 -11.67 20.99
N GLU A 20 24.89 -10.93 21.17
CA GLU A 20 25.71 -10.97 22.38
C GLU A 20 24.92 -10.48 23.62
N PHE A 21 24.22 -9.35 23.51
CA PHE A 21 23.38 -8.86 24.60
C PHE A 21 22.20 -9.79 24.90
N ALA A 22 21.62 -10.41 23.87
CA ALA A 22 20.58 -11.42 24.03
C ALA A 22 21.10 -12.64 24.82
N GLN A 23 22.31 -13.12 24.52
CA GLN A 23 22.94 -14.20 25.27
C GLN A 23 23.23 -13.81 26.72
N LEU A 24 23.75 -12.60 26.96
CA LEU A 24 24.02 -12.09 28.31
C LEU A 24 22.74 -12.05 29.15
N THR A 25 21.67 -11.46 28.61
CA THR A 25 20.40 -11.28 29.32
C THR A 25 19.64 -12.58 29.52
N SER A 26 19.78 -13.54 28.61
CA SER A 26 19.20 -14.88 28.73
C SER A 26 19.94 -15.73 29.77
N ARG A 27 21.27 -15.75 29.74
CA ARG A 27 22.09 -16.59 30.64
C ARG A 27 22.21 -16.01 32.04
N TYR A 28 22.26 -14.68 32.17
CA TYR A 28 22.49 -13.99 33.43
C TYR A 28 21.43 -12.92 33.71
N PRO A 29 20.13 -13.28 33.80
CA PRO A 29 19.05 -12.29 33.90
C PRO A 29 19.16 -11.35 35.11
N ASN A 30 19.75 -11.82 36.22
CA ASN A 30 19.94 -11.05 37.45
C ASN A 30 21.29 -10.33 37.55
N SER A 31 22.07 -10.31 36.47
CA SER A 31 23.34 -9.57 36.43
C SER A 31 23.11 -8.07 36.60
N ARG A 32 24.05 -7.38 37.27
CA ARG A 32 24.09 -5.92 37.35
C ARG A 32 24.11 -5.24 35.98
N TYR A 33 24.54 -5.94 34.94
CA TYR A 33 24.63 -5.44 33.56
C TYR A 33 23.35 -5.69 32.74
N SER A 34 22.42 -6.52 33.22
CA SER A 34 21.22 -6.90 32.47
C SER A 34 20.30 -5.74 32.11
N PRO A 35 20.04 -4.75 33.01
CA PRO A 35 19.22 -3.60 32.64
C PRO A 35 19.81 -2.77 31.50
N ASP A 36 21.13 -2.52 31.53
CA ASP A 36 21.83 -1.78 30.46
C ASP A 36 21.84 -2.57 29.14
N ALA A 37 22.10 -3.88 29.20
CA ALA A 37 22.07 -4.74 28.02
C ALA A 37 20.69 -4.74 27.34
N LYS A 38 19.60 -4.79 28.10
CA LYS A 38 18.23 -4.68 27.55
C LYS A 38 17.99 -3.35 26.84
N GLN A 39 18.45 -2.24 27.42
CA GLN A 39 18.36 -0.92 26.77
C GLN A 39 19.14 -0.88 25.44
N ARG A 40 20.34 -1.46 25.41
CA ARG A 40 21.13 -1.59 24.17
C ARG A 40 20.45 -2.47 23.13
N MET A 41 19.81 -3.56 23.54
CA MET A 41 19.04 -4.41 22.63
C MET A 41 17.87 -3.65 21.99
N ILE A 42 17.14 -2.82 22.74
CA ILE A 42 16.07 -1.97 22.20
C ILE A 42 16.64 -1.01 21.15
N TYR A 43 17.75 -0.33 21.46
CA TYR A 43 18.42 0.56 20.52
C TYR A 43 18.86 -0.15 19.24
N LEU A 44 19.51 -1.32 19.37
CA LEU A 44 19.99 -2.10 18.23
C LEU A 44 18.83 -2.63 17.38
N ARG A 45 17.72 -3.05 18.02
CA ARG A 45 16.51 -3.49 17.31
C ARG A 45 15.92 -2.35 16.48
N ASN A 46 15.82 -1.14 17.05
CA ASN A 46 15.36 0.04 16.31
C ASN A 46 16.31 0.41 15.17
N LEU A 47 17.62 0.32 15.38
CA LEU A 47 18.63 0.59 14.36
C LEU A 47 18.51 -0.38 13.16
N LEU A 48 18.38 -1.68 13.45
CA LEU A 48 18.20 -2.72 12.43
C LEU A 48 16.89 -2.54 11.65
N ALA A 49 15.80 -2.18 12.33
CA ALA A 49 14.52 -1.90 11.69
C ALA A 49 14.59 -0.70 10.74
N SER A 50 15.19 0.41 11.19
CA SER A 50 15.41 1.61 10.36
C SER A 50 16.29 1.34 9.15
N TYR A 51 17.29 0.46 9.27
CA TYR A 51 18.13 0.03 8.15
C TYR A 51 17.29 -0.66 7.06
N GLU A 52 16.40 -1.58 7.45
CA GLU A 52 15.52 -2.27 6.49
C GLU A 52 14.58 -1.30 5.76
N ILE A 53 14.07 -0.26 6.45
CA ILE A 53 13.29 0.81 5.82
C ILE A 53 14.13 1.58 4.81
N HIS A 54 15.37 1.94 5.15
CA HIS A 54 16.27 2.62 4.22
C HIS A 54 16.57 1.78 2.97
N VAL A 55 16.73 0.46 3.12
CA VAL A 55 16.87 -0.47 1.99
C VAL A 55 15.58 -0.54 1.17
N ALA A 56 14.42 -0.53 1.81
CA ALA A 56 13.14 -0.52 1.13
C ALA A 56 12.94 0.76 0.30
N ASP A 57 13.29 1.91 0.85
CA ASP A 57 13.27 3.20 0.15
C ASP A 57 14.16 3.17 -1.09
N TYR A 58 15.37 2.62 -0.96
CA TYR A 58 16.26 2.43 -2.10
C TYR A 58 15.58 1.58 -3.20
N TYR A 59 14.91 0.49 -2.85
CA TYR A 59 14.16 -0.30 -3.82
C TYR A 59 12.98 0.45 -4.44
N LEU A 60 12.25 1.28 -3.68
CA LEU A 60 11.23 2.16 -4.22
C LEU A 60 11.81 3.13 -5.27
N THR A 61 13.00 3.71 -5.01
CA THR A 61 13.63 4.65 -5.97
C THR A 61 13.99 3.97 -7.29
N ARG A 62 14.25 2.66 -7.23
CA ARG A 62 14.60 1.82 -8.38
C ARG A 62 13.39 1.16 -9.04
N GLN A 63 12.17 1.50 -8.61
CA GLN A 63 10.92 0.88 -9.07
C GLN A 63 10.87 -0.65 -8.82
N ALA A 64 11.66 -1.15 -7.87
CA ALA A 64 11.70 -2.56 -7.49
C ALA A 64 10.64 -2.84 -6.39
N TYR A 65 9.37 -2.65 -6.73
CA TYR A 65 8.27 -2.63 -5.75
C TYR A 65 8.10 -3.94 -4.98
N VAL A 66 8.31 -5.10 -5.62
CA VAL A 66 8.27 -6.40 -4.92
C VAL A 66 9.36 -6.49 -3.84
N ALA A 67 10.58 -6.02 -4.14
CA ALA A 67 11.67 -6.02 -3.19
C ALA A 67 11.42 -5.04 -2.03
N ALA A 68 10.88 -3.85 -2.33
CA ALA A 68 10.47 -2.88 -1.32
C ALA A 68 9.37 -3.45 -0.40
N ALA A 69 8.32 -4.03 -0.97
CA ALA A 69 7.24 -4.68 -0.20
C ALA A 69 7.78 -5.78 0.72
N ASN A 70 8.71 -6.61 0.23
CA ASN A 70 9.34 -7.66 1.04
C ASN A 70 10.13 -7.10 2.22
N ARG A 71 10.82 -5.97 2.05
CA ARG A 71 11.55 -5.28 3.13
C ARG A 71 10.59 -4.69 4.16
N GLY A 72 9.54 -4.01 3.72
CA GLY A 72 8.48 -3.50 4.60
C GLY A 72 7.82 -4.62 5.41
N ARG A 73 7.45 -5.73 4.75
CA ARG A 73 6.89 -6.91 5.41
C ARG A 73 7.86 -7.51 6.43
N TYR A 74 9.15 -7.63 6.10
CA TYR A 74 10.15 -8.11 7.04
C TYR A 74 10.22 -7.25 8.31
N VAL A 75 10.11 -5.92 8.19
CA VAL A 75 10.05 -5.00 9.33
C VAL A 75 8.82 -5.27 10.19
N VAL A 76 7.64 -5.37 9.58
CA VAL A 76 6.39 -5.67 10.30
C VAL A 76 6.49 -7.03 11.00
N GLU A 77 7.01 -8.07 10.37
CA GLU A 77 7.05 -9.41 10.97
C GLU A 77 8.09 -9.57 12.08
N ASN A 78 9.26 -8.91 11.96
CA ASN A 78 10.43 -9.20 12.82
C ASN A 78 10.75 -8.08 13.82
N PHE A 79 10.28 -6.86 13.58
CA PHE A 79 10.63 -5.67 14.36
C PHE A 79 9.41 -5.00 14.99
N GLN A 80 8.43 -5.80 15.42
CA GLN A 80 7.32 -5.35 16.26
C GLN A 80 7.79 -4.44 17.41
N GLU A 81 6.95 -3.49 17.84
CA GLU A 81 7.27 -2.49 18.89
C GLU A 81 8.34 -1.44 18.52
N THR A 82 9.00 -1.56 17.37
CA THR A 82 9.88 -0.50 16.86
C THR A 82 9.06 0.60 16.18
N PRO A 83 9.53 1.86 16.19
CA PRO A 83 8.87 2.95 15.46
C PRO A 83 8.78 2.67 13.94
N SER A 84 9.76 1.94 13.40
CA SER A 84 9.89 1.62 11.97
C SER A 84 8.79 0.70 11.43
N VAL A 85 7.97 0.06 12.29
CA VAL A 85 6.83 -0.75 11.84
C VAL A 85 5.83 0.10 11.05
N GLY A 86 5.59 1.35 11.48
CA GLY A 86 4.75 2.29 10.74
C GLY A 86 5.32 2.60 9.35
N ASP A 87 6.63 2.85 9.27
CA ASP A 87 7.31 3.04 7.98
C ASP A 87 7.22 1.79 7.10
N GLY A 88 7.34 0.59 7.68
CA GLY A 88 7.24 -0.67 6.96
C GLY A 88 5.87 -0.87 6.33
N LEU A 89 4.81 -0.55 7.07
CA LEU A 89 3.43 -0.55 6.55
C LEU A 89 3.26 0.49 5.44
N ALA A 90 3.83 1.69 5.58
CA ALA A 90 3.75 2.72 4.55
C ALA A 90 4.47 2.30 3.25
N VAL A 91 5.66 1.68 3.37
CA VAL A 91 6.37 1.07 2.24
C VAL A 91 5.53 -0.01 1.56
N MET A 92 4.86 -0.87 2.34
CA MET A 92 3.96 -1.90 1.81
C MET A 92 2.79 -1.28 1.04
N VAL A 93 2.12 -0.27 1.60
CA VAL A 93 1.03 0.46 0.91
C VAL A 93 1.50 1.01 -0.42
N GLU A 94 2.61 1.77 -0.43
CA GLU A 94 3.14 2.36 -1.66
C GLU A 94 3.52 1.29 -2.67
N SER A 95 4.22 0.24 -2.24
CA SER A 95 4.64 -0.85 -3.13
C SER A 95 3.45 -1.59 -3.74
N TYR A 96 2.42 -1.90 -2.95
CA TYR A 96 1.23 -2.59 -3.41
C TYR A 96 0.39 -1.73 -4.36
N GLN A 97 0.26 -0.42 -4.10
CA GLN A 97 -0.38 0.51 -5.03
C GLN A 97 0.34 0.52 -6.38
N ARG A 98 1.68 0.57 -6.38
CA ARG A 98 2.50 0.55 -7.61
C ARG A 98 2.46 -0.78 -8.36
N LEU A 99 2.08 -1.86 -7.67
CA LEU A 99 1.89 -3.19 -8.26
C LEU A 99 0.43 -3.47 -8.66
N HIS A 100 -0.48 -2.51 -8.46
CA HIS A 100 -1.93 -2.69 -8.66
C HIS A 100 -2.52 -3.84 -7.83
N LEU A 101 -2.00 -4.02 -6.61
CA LEU A 101 -2.49 -4.99 -5.64
C LEU A 101 -3.39 -4.29 -4.62
N ASP A 102 -4.55 -3.83 -5.09
CA ASP A 102 -5.41 -2.88 -4.39
C ASP A 102 -5.89 -3.39 -3.02
N ASP A 103 -6.24 -4.69 -2.91
CA ASP A 103 -6.70 -5.29 -1.65
C ASP A 103 -5.61 -5.29 -0.57
N LEU A 104 -4.37 -5.62 -0.97
CA LEU A 104 -3.21 -5.61 -0.08
C LEU A 104 -2.83 -4.18 0.31
N ALA A 105 -2.90 -3.25 -0.63
CA ALA A 105 -2.68 -1.83 -0.37
C ALA A 105 -3.72 -1.27 0.62
N ALA A 106 -5.00 -1.55 0.40
CA ALA A 106 -6.09 -1.10 1.26
C ALA A 106 -5.96 -1.66 2.68
N THR A 107 -5.68 -2.96 2.80
CA THR A 107 -5.50 -3.63 4.09
C THR A 107 -4.30 -3.06 4.85
N SER A 108 -3.16 -2.92 4.17
CA SER A 108 -1.94 -2.33 4.78
C SER A 108 -2.18 -0.89 5.23
N LEU A 109 -2.96 -0.13 4.46
CA LEU A 109 -3.31 1.25 4.78
C LEU A 109 -4.26 1.34 5.98
N GLU A 110 -5.21 0.42 6.10
CA GLU A 110 -6.10 0.34 7.26
C GLU A 110 -5.31 0.07 8.55
N VAL A 111 -4.39 -0.89 8.52
CA VAL A 111 -3.50 -1.18 9.65
C VAL A 111 -2.62 0.03 9.98
N LEU A 112 -2.08 0.71 8.98
CA LEU A 112 -1.29 1.93 9.17
C LEU A 112 -2.11 3.04 9.84
N LYS A 113 -3.32 3.31 9.35
CA LYS A 113 -4.21 4.33 9.91
C LYS A 113 -4.62 4.02 11.35
N THR A 114 -4.91 2.75 11.62
CA THR A 114 -5.40 2.31 12.92
C THR A 114 -4.31 2.41 13.99
N ASN A 115 -3.10 1.95 13.68
CA ASN A 115 -2.01 1.85 14.67
C ASN A 115 -1.08 3.07 14.65
N TYR A 116 -0.97 3.77 13.53
CA TYR A 116 -0.06 4.90 13.31
C TYR A 116 -0.78 6.09 12.64
N PRO A 117 -1.86 6.64 13.23
CA PRO A 117 -2.66 7.70 12.61
C PRO A 117 -1.87 8.99 12.34
N ASN A 118 -0.80 9.24 13.08
CA ASN A 118 0.07 10.41 12.93
C ASN A 118 1.28 10.15 12.01
N HIS A 119 1.27 9.05 11.23
CA HIS A 119 2.38 8.72 10.36
C HIS A 119 2.57 9.80 9.27
N PRO A 120 3.82 10.22 8.93
CA PRO A 120 4.05 11.32 7.99
C PRO A 120 3.45 11.15 6.58
N GLN A 121 3.24 9.91 6.16
CA GLN A 121 2.62 9.57 4.86
C GLN A 121 1.09 9.50 4.92
N LEU A 122 0.47 9.98 5.99
CA LEU A 122 -0.97 10.16 6.10
C LEU A 122 -1.28 11.66 6.17
N ALA A 123 -1.77 12.22 5.07
CA ALA A 123 -2.28 13.60 5.00
C ALA A 123 -3.81 13.55 4.92
N ASP A 124 -4.49 14.09 5.93
CA ASP A 124 -5.96 14.11 6.03
C ASP A 124 -6.61 12.72 5.86
N GLY A 125 -5.96 11.69 6.41
CA GLY A 125 -6.41 10.31 6.28
C GLY A 125 -6.24 9.70 4.87
N LYS A 126 -5.55 10.39 3.96
CA LYS A 126 -5.16 9.86 2.65
C LYS A 126 -3.67 9.54 2.65
N PHE A 127 -3.33 8.43 2.00
CA PHE A 127 -1.94 8.01 1.86
C PHE A 127 -1.22 8.89 0.84
N THR A 128 -0.05 9.41 1.21
CA THR A 128 0.83 10.17 0.32
C THR A 128 2.11 9.35 0.05
N PRO A 129 2.30 8.88 -1.21
CA PRO A 129 3.53 8.19 -1.59
C PRO A 129 4.76 9.07 -1.35
N ARG A 130 5.82 8.47 -0.83
CA ARG A 130 7.09 9.16 -0.57
C ARG A 130 7.78 9.56 -1.87
N GLN A 131 7.65 8.72 -2.89
CA GLN A 131 8.21 9.01 -4.20
C GLN A 131 7.12 9.39 -5.17
N ALA A 132 7.37 10.44 -5.96
CA ALA A 132 6.57 10.72 -7.13
C ALA A 132 6.61 9.48 -8.06
N GLU A 133 5.54 9.26 -8.83
CA GLU A 133 5.63 8.28 -9.91
C GLU A 133 6.80 8.66 -10.82
N ALA A 134 7.71 7.72 -11.05
CA ALA A 134 8.75 7.91 -12.05
C ALA A 134 8.02 8.00 -13.39
N ASP A 135 7.90 9.23 -13.87
CA ASP A 135 7.13 9.57 -15.05
C ASP A 135 7.88 9.09 -16.30
N ASN A 136 7.77 7.80 -16.57
CA ASN A 136 8.34 7.13 -17.74
C ASN A 136 7.59 7.47 -19.05
N ARG A 137 6.70 8.48 -19.03
CA ARG A 137 6.03 8.98 -20.23
C ARG A 137 7.05 9.56 -21.20
N SER A 138 7.04 9.06 -22.43
CA SER A 138 7.85 9.59 -23.53
C SER A 138 7.68 11.11 -23.62
N TRP A 139 8.76 11.82 -23.93
CA TRP A 139 8.71 13.28 -24.18
C TRP A 139 7.62 13.63 -25.21
N LEU A 140 7.40 12.73 -26.18
CA LEU A 140 6.31 12.84 -27.14
C LEU A 140 4.96 12.82 -26.44
N SER A 141 4.71 11.90 -25.51
CA SER A 141 3.47 11.83 -24.73
C SER A 141 3.20 13.11 -23.94
N LYS A 142 4.25 13.79 -23.46
CA LYS A 142 4.14 15.09 -22.78
C LYS A 142 3.82 16.22 -23.75
N ALA A 143 4.55 16.29 -24.87
CA ALA A 143 4.37 17.31 -25.90
C ALA A 143 2.99 17.19 -26.59
N THR A 144 2.50 15.97 -26.74
CA THR A 144 1.22 15.70 -27.39
C THR A 144 0.08 15.58 -26.38
N LEU A 145 0.30 15.91 -25.09
CA LEU A 145 -0.71 15.80 -24.03
C LEU A 145 -1.47 14.46 -24.07
N GLY A 146 -0.76 13.36 -24.35
CA GLY A 146 -1.34 12.02 -24.43
C GLY A 146 -2.20 11.71 -25.68
N LEU A 147 -2.24 12.57 -26.70
CA LEU A 147 -3.11 12.41 -27.89
C LEU A 147 -2.72 11.30 -28.87
N ILE A 148 -1.49 10.78 -28.82
CA ILE A 148 -0.96 9.89 -29.88
C ILE A 148 -0.72 8.45 -29.42
N ASP A 149 -0.45 8.22 -28.13
CA ASP A 149 -0.15 6.88 -27.61
C ASP A 149 -1.14 6.55 -26.48
N GLY A 150 -2.07 5.65 -26.77
CA GLY A 150 -3.34 5.45 -26.06
C GLY A 150 -3.27 4.77 -24.69
N SER A 151 -2.30 5.13 -23.83
CA SER A 151 -2.13 4.51 -22.51
C SER A 151 -2.75 5.29 -21.34
N ALA A 152 -3.38 6.44 -21.58
CA ALA A 152 -4.19 7.14 -20.57
C ALA A 152 -5.68 6.93 -20.89
N PRO A 153 -6.45 6.19 -20.07
CA PRO A 153 -7.90 6.18 -20.23
C PRO A 153 -8.41 7.61 -20.04
N LEU A 154 -8.97 8.18 -21.10
CA LEU A 154 -9.60 9.50 -21.08
C LEU A 154 -10.68 9.51 -19.99
N PRO A 155 -10.85 10.63 -19.25
CA PRO A 155 -11.92 10.73 -18.25
C PRO A 155 -13.26 10.42 -18.93
N PRO A 156 -14.08 9.54 -18.33
CA PRO A 156 -15.27 9.02 -18.98
C PRO A 156 -16.20 10.17 -19.38
N GLY A 157 -16.58 10.21 -20.66
CA GLY A 157 -17.58 11.16 -21.20
C GLY A 157 -17.06 12.29 -22.08
N GLN A 158 -15.76 12.37 -22.40
CA GLN A 158 -15.22 13.44 -23.26
C GLN A 158 -14.78 12.99 -24.66
N THR A 159 -14.79 11.69 -24.96
CA THR A 159 -14.33 11.19 -26.27
C THR A 159 -15.48 11.08 -27.27
N ARG A 160 -15.21 11.32 -28.56
CA ARG A 160 -16.20 11.08 -29.63
C ARG A 160 -16.63 9.61 -29.67
N ALA A 161 -15.69 8.69 -29.41
CA ALA A 161 -15.98 7.27 -29.29
C ALA A 161 -16.97 6.97 -28.15
N ASP A 162 -16.83 7.61 -26.98
CA ASP A 162 -17.80 7.46 -25.88
C ASP A 162 -19.18 7.99 -26.25
N GLN A 163 -19.24 9.13 -26.95
CA GLN A 163 -20.49 9.68 -27.43
C GLN A 163 -21.17 8.73 -28.43
N ASP A 164 -20.40 8.16 -29.35
CA ASP A 164 -20.89 7.19 -30.33
C ASP A 164 -21.35 5.89 -29.66
N ILE A 165 -20.63 5.38 -28.66
CA ILE A 165 -21.03 4.19 -27.90
C ILE A 165 -22.30 4.46 -27.09
N LYS A 166 -22.40 5.61 -26.41
CA LYS A 166 -23.61 6.00 -25.68
C LYS A 166 -24.80 6.13 -26.61
N LYS A 167 -24.59 6.75 -27.77
CA LYS A 167 -25.62 6.88 -28.80
C LYS A 167 -26.03 5.52 -29.35
N GLN A 168 -25.08 4.64 -29.69
CA GLN A 168 -25.36 3.27 -30.12
C GLN A 168 -26.13 2.48 -29.08
N TYR A 169 -25.80 2.63 -27.79
CA TYR A 169 -26.51 1.96 -26.70
C TYR A 169 -27.94 2.50 -26.53
N GLN A 170 -28.14 3.82 -26.68
CA GLN A 170 -29.47 4.44 -26.69
C GLN A 170 -30.29 4.00 -27.90
N ASP A 171 -29.72 4.07 -29.11
CA ASP A 171 -30.35 3.61 -30.34
C ASP A 171 -30.68 2.11 -30.27
N ALA A 172 -29.81 1.30 -29.66
CA ALA A 172 -30.04 -0.12 -29.41
C ALA A 172 -31.20 -0.34 -28.43
N LYS A 173 -31.26 0.43 -27.32
CA LYS A 173 -32.37 0.39 -26.36
C LYS A 173 -33.70 0.78 -27.01
N ASP A 174 -33.70 1.81 -27.84
CA ASP A 174 -34.90 2.34 -28.49
C ASP A 174 -35.39 1.42 -29.63
N SER A 175 -34.50 0.64 -30.23
CA SER A 175 -34.83 -0.34 -31.27
C SER A 175 -35.22 -1.72 -30.74
N ILE A 176 -35.16 -1.96 -29.42
CA ILE A 176 -35.67 -3.20 -28.82
C ILE A 176 -37.21 -3.21 -28.99
N PRO A 177 -37.79 -4.18 -29.72
CA PRO A 177 -39.23 -4.31 -29.81
C PRO A 177 -39.81 -4.59 -28.43
N LYS A 178 -40.97 -3.98 -28.11
CA LYS A 178 -41.54 -3.98 -26.76
C LYS A 178 -41.83 -5.38 -26.22
N GLU A 179 -41.97 -6.36 -27.11
CA GLU A 179 -42.18 -7.78 -26.82
C GLU A 179 -40.95 -8.49 -26.23
N LEU A 180 -39.73 -7.96 -26.46
CA LEU A 180 -38.48 -8.51 -25.92
C LEU A 180 -38.07 -7.86 -24.59
N LEU A 181 -38.80 -6.84 -24.14
CA LEU A 181 -38.56 -6.20 -22.86
C LEU A 181 -39.16 -7.09 -21.74
N PRO A 182 -38.38 -7.42 -20.70
CA PRO A 182 -38.91 -8.19 -19.57
C PRO A 182 -39.98 -7.37 -18.84
N GLU A 183 -41.07 -8.01 -18.38
CA GLU A 183 -42.22 -7.33 -17.74
C GLU A 183 -41.82 -6.47 -16.53
N ASN A 184 -40.69 -6.77 -15.89
CA ASN A 184 -40.14 -6.08 -14.73
C ASN A 184 -39.01 -5.09 -15.06
N GLN A 185 -38.88 -4.64 -16.32
CA GLN A 185 -37.84 -3.70 -16.76
C GLN A 185 -37.76 -2.44 -15.89
N ALA A 186 -38.90 -1.88 -15.46
CA ALA A 186 -38.96 -0.69 -14.61
C ALA A 186 -38.38 -0.91 -13.20
N GLU A 187 -38.35 -2.15 -12.71
CA GLU A 187 -37.70 -2.51 -11.45
C GLU A 187 -36.20 -2.76 -11.67
N LEU A 188 -35.83 -3.40 -12.77
CA LEU A 188 -34.43 -3.65 -13.16
C LEU A 188 -33.66 -2.35 -13.36
N ASP A 189 -34.26 -1.34 -14.00
CA ASP A 189 -33.64 -0.03 -14.21
C ASP A 189 -33.43 0.70 -12.87
N LYS A 190 -34.42 0.65 -11.96
CA LYS A 190 -34.30 1.21 -10.59
C LYS A 190 -33.26 0.47 -9.74
N GLN A 191 -33.13 -0.84 -9.94
CA GLN A 191 -32.14 -1.67 -9.25
C GLN A 191 -30.73 -1.34 -9.75
N ALA A 192 -30.55 -1.19 -11.07
CA ALA A 192 -29.28 -0.82 -11.68
C ALA A 192 -28.79 0.58 -11.26
N GLU A 193 -29.70 1.55 -11.12
CA GLU A 193 -29.38 2.87 -10.57
C GLU A 193 -28.94 2.79 -9.10
N LYS A 194 -29.65 2.00 -8.27
CA LYS A 194 -29.27 1.77 -6.87
C LYS A 194 -27.94 1.02 -6.72
N ASP A 195 -27.68 0.04 -7.58
CA ASP A 195 -26.44 -0.75 -7.55
C ASP A 195 -25.24 0.08 -8.02
N ALA A 196 -25.44 1.02 -8.94
CA ALA A 196 -24.44 2.00 -9.35
C ALA A 196 -24.09 2.98 -8.21
N GLU A 197 -25.07 3.37 -7.38
CA GLU A 197 -24.84 4.15 -6.15
C GLU A 197 -24.19 3.31 -5.03
N ALA A 198 -24.58 2.04 -4.86
CA ALA A 198 -24.11 1.18 -3.76
C ALA A 198 -22.68 0.64 -3.93
N LYS A 199 -22.20 0.46 -5.16
CA LYS A 199 -20.80 0.03 -5.43
C LYS A 199 -19.73 1.00 -4.93
N GLY A 200 -20.10 2.20 -4.49
CA GLY A 200 -19.19 3.11 -3.79
C GLY A 200 -18.86 2.71 -2.34
N THR A 201 -19.57 1.72 -1.74
CA THR A 201 -19.44 1.42 -0.30
C THR A 201 -19.68 -0.06 0.03
N LYS A 202 -18.65 -0.94 -0.04
CA LYS A 202 -18.56 -2.19 0.76
C LYS A 202 -17.25 -2.96 0.48
N SER A 203 -16.31 -2.96 1.43
CA SER A 203 -15.22 -3.95 1.48
C SER A 203 -15.57 -5.06 2.48
N ARG A 204 -15.19 -6.31 2.18
CA ARG A 204 -15.31 -7.45 3.11
C ARG A 204 -13.97 -7.66 3.80
N SER A 205 -14.01 -7.91 5.11
CA SER A 205 -12.82 -7.98 5.99
C SER A 205 -12.01 -9.27 5.80
N TRP A 206 -10.67 -9.13 5.76
CA TRP A 206 -9.67 -10.20 5.69
C TRP A 206 -9.75 -11.20 6.85
N PHE A 207 -10.32 -10.79 8.00
CA PHE A 207 -10.55 -11.68 9.14
C PHE A 207 -11.46 -12.87 8.76
N SER A 208 -12.40 -12.69 7.84
CA SER A 208 -13.33 -13.74 7.39
C SER A 208 -12.61 -14.87 6.63
N TYR A 209 -11.55 -14.55 5.90
CA TYR A 209 -10.79 -15.54 5.12
C TYR A 209 -9.77 -16.30 5.99
N MET A 210 -9.28 -15.68 7.07
CA MET A 210 -8.32 -16.30 7.99
C MET A 210 -8.96 -17.19 9.06
N THR A 211 -10.27 -17.04 9.31
CA THR A 211 -11.00 -17.83 10.30
C THR A 211 -11.97 -18.85 9.70
N LEU A 212 -11.96 -19.04 8.36
CA LEU A 212 -12.89 -19.95 7.65
C LEU A 212 -14.37 -19.74 8.05
N GLY A 213 -14.75 -18.51 8.40
CA GLY A 213 -16.12 -18.20 8.81
C GLY A 213 -16.55 -18.82 10.16
N LEU A 214 -15.63 -19.18 11.05
CA LEU A 214 -15.98 -19.75 12.36
C LEU A 214 -16.52 -18.73 13.38
N PHE A 215 -16.47 -17.43 13.06
CA PHE A 215 -17.00 -16.35 13.88
C PHE A 215 -17.54 -15.25 12.96
N ASP A 216 -18.75 -15.45 12.47
CA ASP A 216 -19.68 -14.42 11.98
C ASP A 216 -20.93 -14.48 12.85
#